data_AF-A0A9P6DXN3-F1
#
_entry.id   AF-A0A9P6DXN3-F1
#
_cell.length_a   1.000
_cell.length_b   1.000
_cell.length_c   1.000
_cell.angle_alpha   90.00
_cell.angle_beta   90.00
_cell.angle_gamma   90.00
#
_symmetry.space_group_name_H-M   'P 1'
#
loop_
_entity.id
_entity.type
_entity.pdbx_description
1 polymer ?
#
loop_
_entity_poly.entity_id
_entity_poly.type
_entity_poly.pdbx_seq_one_letter_code
_entity_poly.pdbx_strand_id
1 'polypeptide(L)'
;MGQKAWWLDVACPTWEDMRAIGTILHLHPLTLEDILHQDPREKLELFPRLGYYFIVFRALDLGFKSGGDQISDAMGKVNVTNVYLTVFSEGICTFHFSDLSQHTDRVRDKVLQLEKETMNILPDHIAHGLMDSVVDGFMPLIRQIETEVEHVDAIIAGTNHELDLPQTNNNLKPVYSVDVNVGDNSSSPAPTVQDKEKSDGVSVPTDFPSTLGRRVLSICSGVMSWIWARGKSIPGVYLSGPWLKKKRIKKNVARTRMLLRMTATRKVVTMMARLLAPKAEVLGQLKKRLEIVADLGAHLGDVQGACHFLYHILTMQQSLAYYERVLSHSHPAYISILNVSSVQAKTGTDEAIFWLSTISIATYCMLIPVSLFSMNVHIPGNRRPRPTDPPGTPIGRFHWFGAVFVVEACVGVGLALLIRWWWILAKRKYGRTRNL
;
A
#
# COMPACT_ATOMS: atom_id res chain seq x y z
N MET A 1 -49.69 40.65 -4.30
CA MET A 1 -49.16 39.85 -3.18
C MET A 1 -48.31 38.75 -3.82
N GLY A 2 -46.99 38.77 -3.65
CA GLY A 2 -46.15 37.71 -4.20
C GLY A 2 -46.54 36.38 -3.57
N GLN A 3 -46.90 35.39 -4.39
CA GLN A 3 -47.18 34.05 -3.89
C GLN A 3 -45.91 33.51 -3.22
N LYS A 4 -46.05 32.96 -2.01
CA LYS A 4 -44.96 32.25 -1.34
C LYS A 4 -44.68 30.96 -2.09
N ALA A 5 -43.42 30.70 -2.42
CA ALA A 5 -43.00 29.43 -2.98
C ALA A 5 -43.23 28.31 -1.97
N TRP A 6 -43.73 27.16 -2.44
CA TRP A 6 -43.84 25.95 -1.62
C TRP A 6 -42.68 25.00 -1.91
N TRP A 7 -42.26 24.26 -0.88
CA TRP A 7 -41.26 23.21 -1.00
C TRP A 7 -41.83 21.91 -0.42
N LEU A 8 -41.91 20.88 -1.27
CA LEU A 8 -42.34 19.54 -0.91
C LEU A 8 -41.14 18.59 -0.95
N ASP A 9 -40.77 17.99 0.17
CA ASP A 9 -39.74 16.95 0.22
C ASP A 9 -40.37 15.59 0.47
N VAL A 10 -40.09 14.63 -0.42
CA VAL A 10 -40.68 13.30 -0.43
C VAL A 10 -39.60 12.25 -0.22
N ALA A 11 -39.59 11.66 0.97
CA ALA A 11 -38.68 10.57 1.33
C ALA A 11 -39.26 9.21 0.89
N CYS A 12 -38.46 8.43 0.17
CA CYS A 12 -38.78 7.06 -0.28
C CYS A 12 -40.18 6.92 -0.93
N PRO A 13 -40.44 7.61 -2.06
CA PRO A 13 -41.75 7.59 -2.69
C PRO A 13 -42.13 6.18 -3.18
N THR A 14 -43.34 5.74 -2.89
CA THR A 14 -43.90 4.50 -3.46
C THR A 14 -44.55 4.76 -4.83
N TRP A 15 -44.89 3.70 -5.57
CA TRP A 15 -45.62 3.83 -6.84
C TRP A 15 -46.96 4.57 -6.67
N GLU A 16 -47.66 4.31 -5.57
CA GLU A 16 -48.96 4.93 -5.29
C GLU A 16 -48.81 6.43 -5.04
N ASP A 17 -47.79 6.81 -4.26
CA ASP A 17 -47.46 8.22 -3.99
C ASP A 17 -47.08 8.96 -5.27
N MET A 18 -46.21 8.35 -6.10
CA MET A 18 -45.78 8.95 -7.37
C MET A 18 -46.93 9.11 -8.35
N ARG A 19 -47.89 8.17 -8.37
CA ARG A 19 -49.09 8.31 -9.20
C ARG A 19 -49.97 9.46 -8.72
N ALA A 20 -50.19 9.57 -7.40
CA ALA A 20 -50.97 10.67 -6.84
C ALA A 20 -50.31 12.03 -7.11
N ILE A 21 -49.01 12.16 -6.79
CA ILE A 21 -48.22 13.37 -7.03
C ILE A 21 -48.18 13.71 -8.53
N GLY A 22 -48.00 12.71 -9.39
CA GLY A 22 -48.01 12.88 -10.84
C GLY A 22 -49.35 13.40 -11.38
N THR A 23 -50.47 12.96 -10.81
CA THR A 23 -51.80 13.49 -11.19
C THR A 23 -52.05 14.91 -10.67
N ILE A 24 -51.54 15.25 -9.49
CA ILE A 24 -51.74 16.57 -8.85
C ILE A 24 -50.85 17.63 -9.51
N LEU A 25 -49.58 17.30 -9.77
CA LEU A 25 -48.57 18.22 -10.31
C LEU A 25 -48.43 18.13 -11.83
N HIS A 26 -49.24 17.29 -12.51
CA HIS A 26 -49.18 17.06 -13.94
C HIS A 26 -47.77 16.68 -14.46
N LEU A 27 -47.08 15.79 -13.74
CA LEU A 27 -45.77 15.30 -14.12
C LEU A 27 -45.85 14.38 -15.35
N HIS A 28 -44.85 14.48 -16.22
CA HIS A 28 -44.73 13.61 -17.39
C HIS A 28 -44.48 12.15 -16.96
N PRO A 29 -45.07 11.14 -17.65
CA PRO A 29 -44.86 9.73 -17.30
C PRO A 29 -43.39 9.31 -17.26
N LEU A 30 -42.55 9.84 -18.17
CA LEU A 30 -41.11 9.59 -18.19
C LEU A 30 -40.41 10.08 -16.91
N THR A 31 -40.80 11.24 -16.36
CA THR A 31 -40.18 11.73 -15.12
C THR A 31 -40.57 10.88 -13.92
N LEU A 32 -41.80 10.36 -13.90
CA LEU A 32 -42.22 9.41 -12.87
C LEU A 32 -41.42 8.11 -12.98
N GLU A 33 -41.29 7.59 -14.20
CA GLU A 33 -40.52 6.39 -14.51
C GLU A 33 -39.05 6.53 -14.08
N ASP A 34 -38.40 7.66 -14.39
CA ASP A 34 -37.01 7.94 -14.02
C ASP A 34 -36.78 7.94 -12.51
N ILE A 35 -37.69 8.55 -11.74
CA ILE A 35 -37.61 8.62 -10.28
C ILE A 35 -37.77 7.21 -9.69
N LEU A 36 -38.73 6.43 -10.16
CA LEU A 36 -39.03 5.09 -9.65
C LEU A 36 -37.96 4.06 -10.01
N HIS A 37 -37.40 4.14 -11.23
CA HIS A 37 -36.29 3.27 -11.66
C HIS A 37 -34.94 3.69 -11.10
N GLN A 38 -34.87 4.84 -10.42
CA GLN A 38 -33.66 5.41 -9.84
C GLN A 38 -32.54 5.58 -10.87
N ASP A 39 -32.83 6.20 -12.04
CA ASP A 39 -31.81 6.46 -13.07
C ASP A 39 -30.60 7.20 -12.44
N PRO A 40 -29.38 6.63 -12.47
CA PRO A 40 -28.19 7.23 -11.89
C PRO A 40 -27.59 8.35 -12.75
N ARG A 41 -28.11 8.58 -13.96
CA ARG A 41 -27.58 9.60 -14.86
C ARG A 41 -28.04 10.99 -14.44
N GLU A 42 -27.05 11.85 -14.16
CA GLU A 42 -27.30 13.26 -13.91
C GLU A 42 -27.72 13.95 -15.22
N LYS A 43 -28.87 14.61 -15.19
CA LYS A 43 -29.48 15.25 -16.36
C LYS A 43 -30.35 16.44 -15.97
N LEU A 44 -30.50 17.37 -16.91
CA LEU A 44 -31.46 18.46 -16.87
C LEU A 44 -32.41 18.29 -18.05
N GLU A 45 -33.68 18.03 -17.75
CA GLU A 45 -34.74 17.91 -18.74
C GLU A 45 -35.74 19.05 -18.58
N LEU A 46 -36.10 19.67 -19.71
CA LEU A 46 -37.03 20.80 -19.74
C LEU A 46 -38.35 20.32 -20.30
N PHE A 47 -39.45 20.66 -19.63
CA PHE A 47 -40.80 20.42 -20.12
C PHE A 47 -41.54 21.76 -20.29
N PRO A 48 -41.23 22.57 -21.33
CA PRO A 48 -41.84 23.89 -21.52
C PRO A 48 -43.37 23.85 -21.61
N ARG A 49 -43.94 22.76 -22.13
CA ARG A 49 -45.39 22.57 -22.24
C ARG A 49 -46.07 22.35 -20.88
N LEU A 50 -45.33 21.79 -19.92
CA LEU A 50 -45.81 21.47 -18.58
C LEU A 50 -45.34 22.50 -17.54
N GLY A 51 -44.49 23.46 -17.95
CA GLY A 51 -44.06 24.57 -17.10
C GLY A 51 -43.07 24.19 -15.99
N TYR A 52 -42.37 23.06 -16.11
CA TYR A 52 -41.38 22.63 -15.13
C TYR A 52 -40.09 22.13 -15.77
N TYR A 53 -39.03 22.11 -14.97
CA TYR A 53 -37.77 21.45 -15.32
C TYR A 53 -37.41 20.39 -14.28
N PHE A 54 -36.83 19.31 -14.77
CA PHE A 54 -36.45 18.13 -14.00
C PHE A 54 -34.94 18.05 -13.94
N ILE A 55 -34.40 17.95 -12.73
CA ILE A 55 -32.98 17.81 -12.48
C ILE A 55 -32.73 16.52 -11.72
N VAL A 56 -31.82 15.70 -12.23
CA VAL A 56 -31.25 14.56 -11.51
C VAL A 56 -29.86 14.93 -11.04
N PHE A 57 -29.66 14.97 -9.73
CA PHE A 57 -28.36 15.16 -9.10
C PHE A 57 -27.99 13.94 -8.29
N ARG A 58 -26.69 13.84 -8.03
CA ARG A 58 -26.15 12.76 -7.23
C ARG A 58 -25.39 13.32 -6.04
N ALA A 59 -25.85 13.01 -4.84
CA ALA A 59 -25.25 13.43 -3.59
C ALA A 59 -24.35 12.35 -3.01
N LEU A 60 -23.35 12.78 -2.24
CA LEU A 60 -22.53 11.88 -1.46
C LEU A 60 -23.22 11.59 -0.14
N ASP A 61 -23.44 10.32 0.15
CA ASP A 61 -23.86 9.87 1.47
C ASP A 61 -22.60 9.67 2.32
N LEU A 62 -22.19 10.75 2.99
CA LEU A 62 -21.20 10.72 4.05
C LEU A 62 -21.87 10.25 5.33
N GLY A 63 -22.34 9.00 5.34
CA GLY A 63 -23.03 8.40 6.47
C GLY A 63 -22.13 8.31 7.71
N PHE A 64 -22.05 9.40 8.48
CA PHE A 64 -21.59 9.37 9.86
C PHE A 64 -22.70 8.75 10.72
N LYS A 65 -23.00 7.46 10.50
CA LYS A 65 -23.82 6.73 11.46
C LYS A 65 -23.02 6.59 12.75
N SER A 66 -23.41 7.41 13.72
CA SER A 66 -22.95 7.37 15.10
C SER A 66 -23.37 6.02 15.71
N GLY A 67 -22.48 5.03 15.64
CA GLY A 67 -22.71 3.71 16.21
C GLY A 67 -21.86 2.61 15.58
N GLY A 68 -20.70 2.34 16.18
CA GLY A 68 -19.99 1.06 16.01
C GLY A 68 -18.87 1.01 14.95
N ASP A 69 -17.65 1.35 15.39
CA ASP A 69 -16.35 0.76 15.01
C ASP A 69 -16.06 0.33 13.55
N GLN A 70 -16.52 1.06 12.52
CA GLN A 70 -16.08 0.82 11.13
C GLN A 70 -15.90 2.12 10.33
N ILE A 71 -15.05 3.02 10.83
CA ILE A 71 -14.61 4.22 10.08
C ILE A 71 -13.46 3.86 9.10
N SER A 72 -12.82 2.71 9.27
CA SER A 72 -11.77 2.20 8.38
C SER A 72 -12.28 1.72 7.02
N ASP A 73 -13.58 1.46 6.88
CA ASP A 73 -14.22 1.03 5.61
C ASP A 73 -15.04 2.15 4.93
N ALA A 74 -15.13 3.32 5.56
CA ALA A 74 -16.01 4.43 5.14
C ALA A 74 -15.58 5.12 3.84
N MET A 75 -14.33 4.92 3.37
CA MET A 75 -13.89 5.37 2.05
C MET A 75 -13.85 4.25 1.00
N GLY A 76 -14.13 3.00 1.41
CA GLY A 76 -14.41 1.86 0.52
C GLY A 76 -15.86 1.85 0.03
N LYS A 77 -16.75 2.49 0.78
CA LYS A 77 -18.17 2.63 0.45
C LYS A 77 -18.63 4.06 0.61
N VAL A 78 -18.07 4.96 -0.22
CA VAL A 78 -18.73 6.23 -0.50
C VAL A 78 -20.04 5.87 -1.18
N ASN A 79 -21.12 5.85 -0.40
CA ASN A 79 -22.44 5.67 -0.93
C ASN A 79 -22.79 6.94 -1.69
N VAL A 80 -23.43 6.74 -2.82
CA VAL A 80 -23.79 7.79 -3.72
C VAL A 80 -25.29 7.68 -3.91
N THR A 81 -26.00 8.74 -3.58
CA THR A 81 -27.47 8.78 -3.56
C THR A 81 -27.97 9.67 -4.67
N ASN A 82 -29.02 9.23 -5.37
CA ASN A 82 -29.68 10.06 -6.37
C ASN A 82 -30.71 10.97 -5.69
N VAL A 83 -30.69 12.24 -6.07
CA VAL A 83 -31.62 13.28 -5.63
C VAL A 83 -32.31 13.81 -6.88
N TYR A 84 -33.63 13.76 -6.87
CA TYR A 84 -34.46 14.20 -7.98
C TYR A 84 -35.15 15.51 -7.59
N LEU A 85 -35.04 16.54 -8.43
CA LEU A 85 -35.66 17.85 -8.21
C LEU A 85 -36.59 18.13 -9.39
N THR A 86 -37.86 18.42 -9.11
CA THR A 86 -38.79 19.01 -10.08
C THR A 86 -39.11 20.43 -9.64
N VAL A 87 -38.75 21.39 -10.48
CA VAL A 87 -38.93 22.81 -10.16
C VAL A 87 -39.99 23.40 -11.08
N PHE A 88 -40.99 24.00 -10.46
CA PHE A 88 -42.12 24.69 -11.08
C PHE A 88 -41.98 26.20 -10.85
N SER A 89 -42.78 27.00 -11.55
CA SER A 89 -42.84 28.46 -11.31
C SER A 89 -43.34 28.83 -9.92
N GLU A 90 -44.14 27.96 -9.28
CA GLU A 90 -44.79 28.23 -7.99
C GLU A 90 -44.15 27.48 -6.82
N GLY A 91 -43.29 26.49 -7.07
CA GLY A 91 -42.69 25.67 -6.01
C GLY A 91 -41.73 24.60 -6.51
N ILE A 92 -41.19 23.83 -5.56
CA ILE A 92 -40.18 22.80 -5.82
C ILE A 92 -40.57 21.50 -5.11
N CYS A 93 -40.40 20.37 -5.80
CA CYS A 93 -40.56 19.05 -5.22
C CYS A 93 -39.23 18.28 -5.29
N THR A 94 -38.80 17.73 -4.16
CA THR A 94 -37.57 16.94 -4.03
C THR A 94 -37.92 15.50 -3.70
N PHE A 95 -37.30 14.54 -4.39
CA PHE A 95 -37.46 13.11 -4.12
C PHE A 95 -36.10 12.49 -3.80
N HIS A 96 -36.06 11.69 -2.74
CA HIS A 96 -34.84 11.02 -2.29
C HIS A 96 -35.15 9.61 -1.73
N PHE A 97 -34.26 8.66 -1.97
CA PHE A 97 -34.39 7.27 -1.48
C PHE A 97 -33.42 6.92 -0.33
N SER A 98 -32.44 7.77 -0.07
CA SER A 98 -31.52 7.66 1.06
C SER A 98 -31.56 8.94 1.89
N ASP A 99 -30.99 8.89 3.10
CA ASP A 99 -30.97 10.03 4.01
C ASP A 99 -30.27 11.26 3.39
N LEU A 100 -31.05 12.32 3.17
CA LEU A 100 -30.59 13.62 2.66
C LEU A 100 -30.73 14.72 3.73
N SER A 101 -31.08 14.37 4.97
CA SER A 101 -31.38 15.31 6.06
C SER A 101 -30.31 16.41 6.20
N GLN A 102 -29.03 16.03 6.16
CA GLN A 102 -27.92 16.98 6.28
C GLN A 102 -27.95 18.11 5.23
N HIS A 103 -28.33 17.81 3.99
CA HIS A 103 -28.38 18.80 2.92
C HIS A 103 -29.69 19.60 2.96
N THR A 104 -30.80 18.92 3.22
CA THR A 104 -32.15 19.50 3.35
C THR A 104 -32.20 20.47 4.53
N ASP A 105 -31.69 20.09 5.70
CA ASP A 105 -31.71 20.92 6.91
C ASP A 105 -30.88 22.20 6.74
N ARG A 106 -29.70 22.12 6.13
CA ARG A 106 -28.87 23.29 5.82
C ARG A 106 -29.60 24.31 4.94
N VAL A 107 -30.31 23.83 3.92
CA VAL A 107 -31.07 24.70 3.01
C VAL A 107 -32.30 25.25 3.71
N ARG A 108 -33.01 24.41 4.49
CA ARG A 108 -34.15 24.82 5.30
C ARG A 108 -33.78 25.95 6.26
N ASP A 109 -32.67 25.82 6.97
CA ASP A 109 -32.18 26.85 7.89
C ASP A 109 -31.85 28.16 7.15
N LYS A 110 -31.20 28.07 5.98
CA LYS A 110 -30.92 29.23 5.11
C LYS A 110 -32.22 29.90 4.64
N VAL A 111 -33.20 29.13 4.18
CA VAL A 111 -34.51 29.63 3.72
C VAL A 111 -35.28 30.31 4.85
N LEU A 112 -35.29 29.72 6.06
CA LEU A 112 -35.94 30.31 7.24
C LEU A 112 -35.25 31.60 7.72
N GLN A 113 -33.94 31.74 7.52
CA GLN A 113 -33.22 32.98 7.80
C GLN A 113 -33.60 34.07 6.79
N LEU A 114 -33.61 33.74 5.50
CA LEU A 114 -33.96 34.68 4.43
C LEU A 114 -35.44 35.11 4.47
N GLU A 115 -36.34 34.24 4.93
CA GLU A 115 -37.75 34.62 5.14
C GLU A 115 -37.89 35.72 6.20
N LYS A 116 -37.04 35.71 7.25
CA LYS A 116 -37.04 36.77 8.29
C LYS A 116 -36.55 38.11 7.76
N GLU A 117 -35.71 38.09 6.72
CA GLU A 117 -35.14 39.29 6.09
C GLU A 117 -36.07 39.91 5.03
N THR A 118 -37.30 39.41 4.87
CA THR A 118 -38.35 39.95 3.97
C THR A 118 -37.97 39.89 2.47
N MET A 119 -37.19 38.88 2.06
CA MET A 119 -36.94 38.62 0.64
C MET A 119 -37.93 37.59 0.09
N ASN A 120 -38.51 37.85 -1.08
CA ASN A 120 -39.30 36.85 -1.81
C ASN A 120 -38.37 35.73 -2.29
N ILE A 121 -38.58 34.51 -1.80
CA ILE A 121 -37.77 33.34 -2.15
C ILE A 121 -38.39 32.70 -3.40
N LEU A 122 -37.65 32.69 -4.50
CA LEU A 122 -38.05 31.98 -5.72
C LEU A 122 -37.74 30.47 -5.57
N PRO A 123 -38.54 29.59 -6.20
CA PRO A 123 -38.24 28.15 -6.24
C PRO A 123 -36.83 27.86 -6.77
N ASP A 124 -36.35 28.65 -7.72
CA ASP A 124 -35.00 28.54 -8.31
C ASP A 124 -33.90 28.78 -7.28
N HIS A 125 -34.09 29.71 -6.33
CA HIS A 125 -33.14 29.92 -5.23
C HIS A 125 -33.03 28.69 -4.32
N ILE A 126 -34.14 27.98 -4.09
CA ILE A 126 -34.17 26.75 -3.27
C ILE A 126 -33.47 25.62 -4.03
N ALA A 127 -33.78 25.44 -5.32
CA ALA A 127 -33.12 24.46 -6.17
C ALA A 127 -31.60 24.68 -6.22
N HIS A 128 -31.18 25.93 -6.43
CA HIS A 128 -29.78 26.33 -6.41
C HIS A 128 -29.13 26.04 -5.05
N GLY A 129 -29.78 26.45 -3.95
CA GLY A 129 -29.28 26.20 -2.60
C GLY A 129 -29.10 24.71 -2.28
N LEU A 130 -29.99 23.85 -2.78
CA LEU A 130 -29.87 22.40 -2.62
C LEU A 130 -28.72 21.82 -3.44
N MET A 131 -28.57 22.24 -4.69
CA MET A 131 -27.45 21.82 -5.54
C MET A 131 -26.10 22.28 -4.95
N ASP A 132 -26.02 23.52 -4.45
CA ASP A 132 -24.85 24.08 -3.77
C ASP A 132 -24.49 23.30 -2.50
N SER A 133 -25.49 23.02 -1.65
CA SER A 133 -25.31 22.18 -0.45
C SER A 133 -24.77 20.77 -0.79
N VAL A 134 -25.24 20.17 -1.89
CA VAL A 134 -24.76 18.85 -2.36
C VAL A 134 -23.30 18.93 -2.80
N VAL A 135 -22.91 19.98 -3.54
CA VAL A 135 -21.53 20.19 -4.02
C VAL A 135 -20.58 20.53 -2.87
N ASP A 136 -21.02 21.33 -1.91
CA ASP A 136 -20.27 21.60 -0.67
C ASP A 136 -19.96 20.31 0.10
N GLY A 137 -20.80 19.27 -0.05
CA GLY A 137 -20.53 17.93 0.48
C GLY A 137 -19.24 17.28 -0.06
N PHE A 138 -18.74 17.68 -1.23
CA PHE A 138 -17.49 17.17 -1.80
C PHE A 138 -16.25 17.86 -1.22
N MET A 139 -16.39 19.06 -0.65
CA MET A 139 -15.26 19.86 -0.15
C MET A 139 -14.44 19.17 0.95
N PRO A 140 -15.03 18.53 1.98
CA PRO A 140 -14.25 17.84 3.00
C PRO A 140 -13.39 16.72 2.42
N LEU A 141 -13.90 15.99 1.42
CA LEU A 141 -13.16 14.91 0.78
C LEU A 141 -12.02 15.45 -0.09
N ILE A 142 -12.22 16.56 -0.80
CA ILE A 142 -11.16 17.20 -1.58
C ILE A 142 -10.02 17.66 -0.66
N ARG A 143 -10.35 18.27 0.49
CA ARG A 143 -9.34 18.66 1.50
C ARG A 143 -8.57 17.46 2.05
N GLN A 144 -9.24 16.32 2.28
CA GLN A 144 -8.56 15.09 2.69
C GLN A 144 -7.59 14.59 1.61
N ILE A 145 -7.99 14.62 0.34
CA ILE A 145 -7.12 14.27 -0.79
C ILE A 145 -5.92 15.20 -0.85
N GLU A 146 -6.13 16.51 -0.70
CA GLU A 146 -5.07 17.51 -0.72
C GLU A 146 -4.00 17.21 0.32
N THR A 147 -4.40 17.01 1.58
CA THR A 147 -3.47 16.66 2.67
C THR A 147 -2.75 15.33 2.40
N GLU A 148 -3.43 14.30 1.90
CA GLU A 148 -2.79 13.03 1.58
C GLU A 148 -1.82 13.12 0.40
N VAL A 149 -2.13 13.91 -0.62
CA VAL A 149 -1.23 14.16 -1.76
C VAL A 149 -0.01 14.94 -1.32
N GLU A 150 -0.17 15.96 -0.48
CA GLU A 150 0.94 16.71 0.12
C GLU A 150 1.85 15.81 0.95
N HIS A 151 1.27 14.91 1.77
CA HIS A 151 2.05 13.90 2.51
C HIS A 151 2.83 12.98 1.57
N VAL A 152 2.21 12.52 0.47
CA VAL A 152 2.87 11.66 -0.52
C VAL A 152 4.04 12.38 -1.17
N ASP A 153 3.85 13.64 -1.54
CA ASP A 153 4.87 14.43 -2.22
C ASP A 153 6.04 14.76 -1.28
N ALA A 154 5.75 15.11 -0.02
CA ALA A 154 6.78 15.37 0.99
C ALA A 154 7.69 14.14 1.22
N ILE A 155 7.11 12.93 1.27
CA ILE A 155 7.88 11.68 1.40
C ILE A 155 8.83 11.47 0.21
N ILE A 156 8.41 11.83 -1.00
CA ILE A 156 9.20 11.67 -2.22
C ILE A 156 10.29 12.74 -2.33
N ALA A 157 9.98 13.98 -1.93
CA ALA A 157 10.93 15.10 -1.92
C ALA A 157 12.13 14.88 -0.99
N GLY A 158 12.11 13.84 -0.15
CA GLY A 158 13.26 13.46 0.67
C GLY A 158 13.48 14.37 1.87
N THR A 159 12.44 15.08 2.33
CA THR A 159 12.42 15.58 3.70
C THR A 159 12.43 14.34 4.60
N ASN A 160 13.63 13.92 5.02
CA ASN A 160 13.87 12.95 6.09
C ASN A 160 13.35 13.45 7.45
N HIS A 161 12.42 14.40 7.47
CA HIS A 161 11.42 14.37 8.49
C HIS A 161 10.61 13.09 8.27
N GLU A 162 11.12 11.99 8.86
CA GLU A 162 10.39 11.34 9.93
C GLU A 162 9.86 12.45 10.87
N LEU A 163 8.94 13.30 10.40
CA LEU A 163 7.84 13.73 11.22
C LEU A 163 7.29 12.40 11.64
N ASP A 164 7.39 12.15 12.94
CA ASP A 164 6.42 11.32 13.63
C ASP A 164 5.16 11.35 12.79
N LEU A 165 4.87 10.24 12.08
CA LEU A 165 3.49 9.82 11.96
C LEU A 165 2.97 10.10 13.35
N PRO A 166 2.02 11.02 13.55
CA PRO A 166 1.44 11.15 14.86
C PRO A 166 1.14 9.70 15.21
N GLN A 167 1.77 9.20 16.27
CA GLN A 167 0.98 8.37 17.14
C GLN A 167 -0.10 9.35 17.58
N THR A 168 -1.09 9.54 16.71
CA THR A 168 -2.41 9.90 17.16
C THR A 168 -2.58 8.91 18.27
N ASN A 169 -2.64 9.47 19.50
CA ASN A 169 -3.12 8.79 20.68
C ASN A 169 -4.06 7.69 20.20
N ASN A 170 -3.87 6.46 20.70
CA ASN A 170 -4.47 5.18 20.29
C ASN A 170 -6.01 5.17 20.04
N ASN A 171 -6.65 6.33 19.98
CA ASN A 171 -8.01 6.68 19.61
C ASN A 171 -8.18 7.33 18.21
N LEU A 172 -7.13 7.67 17.43
CA LEU A 172 -7.28 8.03 16.00
C LEU A 172 -6.53 7.03 15.11
N LYS A 173 -7.25 5.99 14.69
CA LYS A 173 -6.79 4.97 13.73
C LYS A 173 -6.38 5.66 12.42
N PRO A 174 -5.21 5.37 11.83
CA PRO A 174 -4.92 5.76 10.45
C PRO A 174 -5.99 5.16 9.54
N VAL A 175 -6.61 5.97 8.67
CA VAL A 175 -7.74 5.65 7.77
C VAL A 175 -7.43 4.52 6.75
N TYR A 176 -6.24 3.95 6.80
CA TYR A 176 -5.80 2.85 5.94
C TYR A 176 -5.15 1.74 6.76
N SER A 177 -5.98 0.84 7.31
CA SER A 177 -5.57 -0.54 7.53
C SER A 177 -6.06 -1.35 6.34
N VAL A 178 -5.22 -1.50 5.32
CA VAL A 178 -5.28 -2.75 4.57
C VAL A 178 -4.85 -3.80 5.58
N ASP A 179 -5.82 -4.50 6.15
CA ASP A 179 -5.58 -5.71 6.92
C ASP A 179 -5.04 -6.73 5.94
N VAL A 180 -3.74 -6.64 5.65
CA VAL A 180 -2.99 -7.83 5.29
C VAL A 180 -3.03 -8.64 6.58
N ASN A 181 -3.99 -9.56 6.64
CA ASN A 181 -4.09 -10.58 7.67
C ASN A 181 -2.86 -11.48 7.54
N VAL A 182 -1.72 -10.98 8.02
CA VAL A 182 -0.55 -11.80 8.33
C VAL A 182 -0.92 -12.44 9.65
N GLY A 183 -1.65 -13.56 9.56
CA GLY A 183 -2.05 -14.33 10.72
C GLY A 183 -0.83 -14.59 11.61
N ASP A 184 -0.91 -14.10 12.83
CA ASP A 184 -0.04 -14.49 13.94
C ASP A 184 -0.34 -15.95 14.29
N ASN A 185 0.16 -16.89 13.51
CA ASN A 185 0.22 -18.30 13.88
C ASN A 185 1.68 -18.77 13.84
N SER A 186 2.39 -18.49 14.92
CA SER A 186 3.55 -19.28 15.31
C SER A 186 3.06 -20.66 15.78
N SER A 187 3.02 -21.64 14.88
CA SER A 187 3.37 -23.05 15.14
C SER A 187 3.02 -23.96 13.95
N SER A 188 3.98 -24.83 13.63
CA SER A 188 3.88 -26.05 12.80
C SER A 188 4.49 -25.99 11.38
N PRO A 189 5.12 -27.10 10.94
CA PRO A 189 6.28 -27.09 10.05
C PRO A 189 5.92 -27.20 8.56
N ALA A 190 6.85 -26.74 7.73
CA ALA A 190 6.76 -26.81 6.27
C ALA A 190 6.67 -28.27 5.75
N PRO A 191 5.99 -28.52 4.62
CA PRO A 191 5.84 -29.84 4.05
C PRO A 191 7.14 -30.29 3.36
N THR A 192 7.58 -31.51 3.68
CA THR A 192 8.63 -32.22 2.96
C THR A 192 8.03 -32.81 1.68
N VAL A 193 8.51 -32.35 0.53
CA VAL A 193 8.29 -33.02 -0.76
C VAL A 193 9.11 -34.32 -0.73
N GLN A 194 8.41 -35.45 -0.75
CA GLN A 194 8.99 -36.79 -0.91
C GLN A 194 8.95 -37.14 -2.41
N ASP A 195 10.12 -37.14 -3.05
CA ASP A 195 10.29 -37.84 -4.32
C ASP A 195 10.50 -39.33 -4.01
N LYS A 196 9.52 -40.14 -4.42
CA LYS A 196 9.59 -41.60 -4.42
C LYS A 196 10.30 -42.04 -5.70
N GLU A 197 11.48 -42.65 -5.57
CA GLU A 197 11.96 -43.61 -6.55
C GLU A 197 12.10 -44.99 -5.90
N LYS A 198 11.57 -45.98 -6.60
CA LYS A 198 11.39 -47.38 -6.20
C LYS A 198 12.37 -48.20 -7.03
N SER A 199 13.20 -49.03 -6.40
CA SER A 199 13.66 -50.29 -6.99
C SER A 199 14.15 -51.26 -5.91
N ASP A 200 13.28 -52.24 -5.68
CA ASP A 200 13.50 -53.69 -5.61
C ASP A 200 14.73 -54.24 -4.88
N GLY A 201 14.43 -55.01 -3.85
CA GLY A 201 15.40 -55.64 -2.96
C GLY A 201 15.91 -57.01 -3.41
N VAL A 202 16.96 -57.45 -2.72
CA VAL A 202 17.36 -58.85 -2.56
C VAL A 202 17.89 -59.04 -1.13
N SER A 203 17.23 -59.91 -0.37
CA SER A 203 17.68 -60.51 0.92
C SER A 203 18.73 -61.62 0.65
N VAL A 204 19.66 -62.05 1.51
CA VAL A 204 19.56 -62.68 2.86
C VAL A 204 21.00 -62.78 3.51
N PRO A 205 21.26 -63.52 4.62
CA PRO A 205 21.51 -63.06 6.01
C PRO A 205 22.98 -63.20 6.49
N THR A 206 23.31 -62.74 7.71
CA THR A 206 23.98 -63.52 8.79
C THR A 206 24.47 -62.64 9.97
N ASP A 207 23.89 -62.93 11.14
CA ASP A 207 24.48 -63.13 12.48
C ASP A 207 25.58 -62.21 13.10
N PHE A 208 25.25 -61.77 14.31
CA PHE A 208 25.97 -61.11 15.43
C PHE A 208 27.41 -61.62 15.73
N PRO A 209 28.33 -60.87 16.42
CA PRO A 209 28.03 -60.28 17.74
C PRO A 209 28.67 -58.93 18.12
N SER A 210 28.05 -58.37 19.16
CA SER A 210 28.57 -57.35 20.08
C SER A 210 29.95 -57.70 20.63
N THR A 211 30.88 -56.74 20.55
CA THR A 211 31.83 -56.27 21.59
C THR A 211 33.10 -55.76 20.93
N LEU A 212 33.41 -54.48 21.09
CA LEU A 212 34.78 -53.96 21.30
C LEU A 212 34.70 -52.46 21.62
N GLY A 213 35.40 -52.11 22.71
CA GLY A 213 35.24 -50.88 23.46
C GLY A 213 35.53 -49.60 22.68
N ARG A 214 34.65 -48.63 22.92
CA ARG A 214 34.77 -47.24 22.46
C ARG A 214 35.89 -46.55 23.24
N ARG A 215 37.15 -46.66 22.80
CA ARG A 215 38.21 -45.72 23.23
C ARG A 215 38.06 -44.44 22.42
N VAL A 216 37.36 -43.47 23.01
CA VAL A 216 37.30 -42.09 22.53
C VAL A 216 38.70 -41.49 22.65
N LEU A 217 39.34 -41.17 21.53
CA LEU A 217 40.52 -40.32 21.54
C LEU A 217 40.11 -38.92 22.00
N SER A 218 40.63 -38.52 23.16
CA SER A 218 40.64 -37.14 23.63
C SER A 218 41.45 -36.30 22.65
N ILE A 219 40.77 -35.44 21.89
CA ILE A 219 41.42 -34.38 21.11
C ILE A 219 41.60 -33.18 22.05
N CYS A 220 42.84 -32.70 22.14
CA CYS A 220 43.31 -31.61 22.99
C CYS A 220 42.38 -30.39 23.01
N SER A 221 41.93 -30.01 24.21
CA SER A 221 41.13 -28.82 24.53
C SER A 221 41.87 -27.47 24.36
N GLY A 222 43.13 -27.48 23.91
CA GLY A 222 43.99 -26.28 23.85
C GLY A 222 43.82 -25.43 22.58
N VAL A 223 43.49 -26.04 21.43
CA VAL A 223 43.46 -25.33 20.14
C VAL A 223 42.22 -24.41 20.04
N MET A 224 41.10 -24.84 20.61
CA MET A 224 39.85 -24.05 20.63
C MET A 224 40.00 -22.76 21.44
N SER A 225 40.76 -22.80 22.55
CA SER A 225 40.97 -21.63 23.41
C SER A 225 41.90 -20.58 22.79
N TRP A 226 42.82 -21.00 21.91
CA TRP A 226 43.76 -20.09 21.24
C TRP A 226 43.09 -19.33 20.08
N ILE A 227 42.21 -20.01 19.34
CA ILE A 227 41.37 -19.39 18.29
C ILE A 227 40.39 -18.37 18.91
N TRP A 228 39.84 -18.67 20.08
CA TRP A 228 38.98 -17.74 20.83
C TRP A 228 39.74 -16.54 21.44
N ALA A 229 40.99 -16.72 21.86
CA ALA A 229 41.77 -15.65 22.47
C ALA A 229 42.28 -14.59 21.47
N ARG A 230 42.53 -14.97 20.21
CA ARG A 230 42.99 -14.04 19.15
C ARG A 230 41.88 -13.44 18.28
N GLY A 231 40.62 -13.90 18.44
CA GLY A 231 39.45 -13.41 17.71
C GLY A 231 38.87 -12.07 18.17
N LYS A 232 39.53 -11.32 19.06
CA LYS A 232 39.05 -10.02 19.58
C LYS A 232 39.25 -8.82 18.65
N SER A 233 39.77 -9.03 17.43
CA SER A 233 39.98 -7.95 16.44
C SER A 233 39.10 -8.07 15.19
N ILE A 234 38.06 -8.91 15.20
CA ILE A 234 37.06 -8.95 14.13
C ILE A 234 35.85 -8.14 14.62
N PRO A 235 35.62 -6.90 14.14
CA PRO A 235 34.40 -6.19 14.47
C PRO A 235 33.25 -6.87 13.73
N GLY A 236 32.30 -7.45 14.47
CA GLY A 236 30.91 -7.48 14.01
C GLY A 236 30.34 -8.77 13.42
N VAL A 237 30.78 -9.96 13.82
CA VAL A 237 29.94 -11.17 13.66
C VAL A 237 29.24 -11.47 14.99
N TYR A 238 28.44 -10.51 15.44
CA TYR A 238 27.40 -10.79 16.42
C TYR A 238 26.32 -11.60 15.68
N LEU A 239 26.00 -12.79 16.20
CA LEU A 239 24.73 -13.45 15.93
C LEU A 239 23.62 -12.47 16.27
N SER A 240 23.20 -11.72 15.27
CA SER A 240 22.25 -10.65 15.45
C SER A 240 20.86 -11.28 15.54
N GLY A 241 20.30 -11.20 16.75
CA GLY A 241 19.06 -11.85 17.11
C GLY A 241 17.82 -11.33 16.38
N PRO A 242 16.63 -11.81 16.78
CA PRO A 242 15.33 -11.47 16.18
C PRO A 242 15.05 -9.96 15.99
N TRP A 243 15.78 -9.09 16.69
CA TRP A 243 15.66 -7.63 16.65
C TRP A 243 16.03 -7.01 15.28
N LEU A 244 17.06 -7.50 14.59
CA LEU A 244 17.42 -7.00 13.25
C LEU A 244 16.43 -7.45 12.17
N LYS A 245 15.86 -8.65 12.31
CA LYS A 245 14.69 -9.08 11.50
C LYS A 245 13.49 -8.15 11.76
N LYS A 246 13.20 -7.82 13.02
CA LYS A 246 12.07 -6.94 13.39
C LYS A 246 12.20 -5.53 12.79
N LYS A 247 13.41 -4.94 12.78
CA LYS A 247 13.66 -3.62 12.15
C LYS A 247 13.51 -3.66 10.62
N ARG A 248 13.99 -4.73 9.97
CA ARG A 248 13.86 -4.93 8.51
C ARG A 248 12.39 -5.12 8.09
N ILE A 249 11.62 -5.89 8.86
CA ILE A 249 10.19 -6.12 8.64
C ILE A 249 9.42 -4.79 8.78
N LYS A 250 9.69 -3.99 9.83
CA LYS A 250 9.03 -2.70 10.06
C LYS A 250 9.24 -1.71 8.90
N LYS A 251 10.46 -1.65 8.34
CA LYS A 251 10.78 -0.76 7.19
C LYS A 251 10.08 -1.21 5.90
N ASN A 252 9.95 -2.51 5.66
CA ASN A 252 9.27 -3.02 4.47
C ASN A 252 7.75 -2.83 4.55
N VAL A 253 7.15 -3.03 5.73
CA VAL A 253 5.71 -2.77 5.97
C VAL A 253 5.37 -1.29 5.73
N ALA A 254 6.22 -0.36 6.14
CA ALA A 254 6.03 1.07 5.88
C ALA A 254 6.03 1.41 4.38
N ARG A 255 6.91 0.76 3.58
CA ARG A 255 7.00 0.97 2.12
C ARG A 255 5.78 0.46 1.36
N THR A 256 5.31 -0.74 1.69
CA THR A 256 4.10 -1.30 1.06
C THR A 256 2.86 -0.49 1.43
N ARG A 257 2.77 -0.04 2.68
CA ARG A 257 1.67 0.83 3.13
C ARG A 257 1.62 2.14 2.33
N MET A 258 2.77 2.69 1.96
CA MET A 258 2.84 3.91 1.15
C MET A 258 2.26 3.72 -0.25
N LEU A 259 2.64 2.64 -0.97
CA LEU A 259 2.08 2.33 -2.29
C LEU A 259 0.57 2.08 -2.25
N LEU A 260 0.10 1.39 -1.20
CA LEU A 260 -1.33 1.13 -1.00
C LEU A 260 -2.10 2.42 -0.76
N ARG A 261 -1.58 3.32 0.10
CA ARG A 261 -2.15 4.65 0.31
C ARG A 261 -2.24 5.44 -0.99
N MET A 262 -1.16 5.46 -1.77
CA MET A 262 -1.11 6.14 -3.05
C MET A 262 -2.13 5.61 -4.07
N THR A 263 -2.34 4.29 -4.10
CA THR A 263 -3.33 3.66 -4.98
C THR A 263 -4.75 3.96 -4.51
N ALA A 264 -4.98 3.94 -3.19
CA ALA A 264 -6.25 4.27 -2.58
C ALA A 264 -6.65 5.73 -2.85
N THR A 265 -5.73 6.68 -2.65
CA THR A 265 -5.98 8.11 -2.95
C THR A 265 -6.29 8.31 -4.44
N ARG A 266 -5.57 7.62 -5.34
CA ARG A 266 -5.87 7.66 -6.79
C ARG A 266 -7.30 7.21 -7.10
N LYS A 267 -7.73 6.11 -6.49
CA LYS A 267 -9.08 5.57 -6.67
C LYS A 267 -10.14 6.60 -6.25
N VAL A 268 -9.93 7.27 -5.12
CA VAL A 268 -10.85 8.32 -4.63
C VAL A 268 -10.84 9.54 -5.55
N VAL A 269 -9.67 10.02 -5.98
CA VAL A 269 -9.56 11.15 -6.94
C VAL A 269 -10.29 10.83 -8.23
N THR A 270 -10.07 9.67 -8.82
CA THR A 270 -10.73 9.26 -10.07
C THR A 270 -12.24 9.10 -9.88
N MET A 271 -12.68 8.54 -8.75
CA MET A 271 -14.11 8.44 -8.42
C MET A 271 -14.75 9.82 -8.30
N MET A 272 -14.11 10.74 -7.56
CA MET A 272 -14.60 12.11 -7.37
C MET A 272 -14.67 12.87 -8.70
N ALA A 273 -13.62 12.79 -9.52
CA ALA A 273 -13.58 13.43 -10.82
C ALA A 273 -14.71 12.92 -11.73
N ARG A 274 -15.00 11.61 -11.72
CA ARG A 274 -16.13 11.02 -12.46
C ARG A 274 -17.50 11.42 -11.90
N LEU A 275 -17.61 11.64 -10.60
CA LEU A 275 -18.83 12.14 -9.95
C LEU A 275 -19.10 13.62 -10.26
N LEU A 276 -18.05 14.43 -10.39
CA LEU A 276 -18.15 15.87 -10.61
C LEU A 276 -18.26 16.27 -12.07
N ALA A 277 -17.79 15.44 -13.02
CA ALA A 277 -17.82 15.75 -14.45
C ALA A 277 -19.25 16.00 -14.99
N PRO A 278 -20.24 15.11 -14.74
CA PRO A 278 -21.61 15.33 -15.22
C PRO A 278 -22.27 16.56 -14.57
N LYS A 279 -21.98 16.85 -13.28
CA LYS A 279 -22.50 18.03 -12.58
C LYS A 279 -22.14 19.33 -13.30
N ALA A 280 -20.90 19.46 -13.73
CA ALA A 280 -20.46 20.66 -14.45
C ALA A 280 -21.15 20.80 -15.81
N GLU A 281 -21.47 19.70 -16.48
CA GLU A 281 -22.21 19.72 -17.74
C GLU A 281 -23.66 20.17 -17.53
N VAL A 282 -24.36 19.55 -16.57
CA VAL A 282 -25.75 19.89 -16.20
C VAL A 282 -25.87 21.38 -15.84
N LEU A 283 -24.88 21.91 -15.13
CA LEU A 283 -24.89 23.31 -14.70
C LEU A 283 -24.41 24.27 -15.78
N GLY A 284 -23.51 23.85 -16.66
CA GLY A 284 -23.19 24.60 -17.87
C GLY A 284 -24.43 24.79 -18.75
N GLN A 285 -25.27 23.76 -18.85
CA GLN A 285 -26.56 23.84 -19.53
C GLN A 285 -27.51 24.80 -18.81
N LEU A 286 -27.64 24.70 -17.49
CA LEU A 286 -28.48 25.60 -16.69
C LEU A 286 -28.06 27.06 -16.83
N LYS A 287 -26.75 27.35 -16.73
CA LYS A 287 -26.20 28.71 -16.86
C LYS A 287 -26.43 29.31 -18.23
N LYS A 288 -26.17 28.56 -19.30
CA LYS A 288 -26.44 29.05 -20.67
C LYS A 288 -27.91 29.43 -20.85
N ARG A 289 -28.82 28.76 -20.14
CA ARG A 289 -30.25 29.07 -20.17
C ARG A 289 -30.60 30.26 -19.29
N LEU A 290 -30.04 30.35 -18.08
CA LEU A 290 -30.16 31.53 -17.22
C LEU A 290 -29.65 32.78 -17.92
N GLU A 291 -28.55 32.71 -18.68
CA GLU A 291 -28.05 33.83 -19.48
C GLU A 291 -29.05 34.26 -20.56
N ILE A 292 -29.66 33.31 -21.27
CA ILE A 292 -30.70 33.61 -22.28
C ILE A 292 -31.94 34.25 -21.62
N VAL A 293 -32.35 33.76 -20.46
CA VAL A 293 -33.52 34.26 -19.72
C VAL A 293 -33.23 35.59 -19.03
N ALA A 294 -31.99 35.83 -18.59
CA ALA A 294 -31.53 37.10 -18.06
C ALA A 294 -31.53 38.21 -19.11
N ASP A 295 -31.15 37.90 -20.35
CA ASP A 295 -31.24 38.83 -21.48
C ASP A 295 -32.70 39.26 -21.78
N LEU A 296 -33.67 38.45 -21.34
CA LEU A 296 -35.11 38.68 -21.44
C LEU A 296 -35.72 39.34 -20.19
N GLY A 297 -34.91 39.71 -19.18
CA GLY A 297 -35.35 40.52 -18.04
C GLY A 297 -35.35 39.83 -16.66
N ALA A 298 -34.65 38.71 -16.48
CA ALA A 298 -34.50 38.10 -15.16
C ALA A 298 -33.55 38.88 -14.23
N HIS A 299 -33.74 38.75 -12.92
CA HIS A 299 -32.95 39.42 -11.89
C HIS A 299 -31.46 39.02 -11.98
N LEU A 300 -30.56 40.01 -12.04
CA LEU A 300 -29.10 39.82 -12.05
C LEU A 300 -28.57 38.94 -10.89
N GLY A 301 -29.32 38.82 -9.79
CA GLY A 301 -28.97 37.97 -8.65
C GLY A 301 -28.90 36.47 -8.97
N ASP A 302 -29.79 35.97 -9.83
CA ASP A 302 -29.83 34.55 -10.21
C ASP A 302 -28.63 34.16 -11.08
N VAL A 303 -28.21 35.07 -11.96
CA VAL A 303 -27.03 34.85 -12.81
C VAL A 303 -25.76 34.82 -11.96
N GLN A 304 -25.64 35.71 -10.97
CA GLN A 304 -24.48 35.76 -10.09
C GLN A 304 -24.38 34.51 -9.20
N GLY A 305 -25.50 34.04 -8.65
CA GLY A 305 -25.56 32.80 -7.86
C GLY A 305 -25.13 31.58 -8.67
N ALA A 306 -25.75 31.38 -9.84
CA ALA A 306 -25.39 30.27 -10.73
C ALA A 306 -23.93 30.32 -11.20
N CYS A 307 -23.39 31.53 -11.41
CA CYS A 307 -21.99 31.73 -11.77
C CYS A 307 -21.06 31.33 -10.62
N HIS A 308 -21.36 31.75 -9.39
CA HIS A 308 -20.61 31.39 -8.19
C HIS A 308 -20.57 29.87 -7.96
N PHE A 309 -21.74 29.22 -8.05
CA PHE A 309 -21.85 27.78 -7.93
C PHE A 309 -21.06 27.01 -8.99
N LEU A 310 -21.11 27.49 -10.24
CA LEU A 310 -20.28 26.96 -11.31
C LEU A 310 -18.78 27.13 -11.06
N TYR A 311 -18.36 28.30 -10.56
CA TYR A 311 -16.95 28.54 -10.22
C TYR A 311 -16.46 27.56 -9.15
N HIS A 312 -17.28 27.26 -8.15
CA HIS A 312 -16.94 26.26 -7.13
C HIS A 312 -16.66 24.90 -7.76
N ILE A 313 -17.56 24.39 -8.61
CA ILE A 313 -17.39 23.07 -9.25
C ILE A 313 -16.19 23.08 -10.20
N LEU A 314 -16.04 24.12 -11.00
CA LEU A 314 -14.92 24.24 -11.93
C LEU A 314 -13.58 24.24 -11.17
N THR A 315 -13.49 25.00 -10.09
CA THR A 315 -12.30 25.03 -9.22
C THR A 315 -12.04 23.66 -8.60
N MET A 316 -13.09 22.97 -8.14
CA MET A 316 -12.98 21.59 -7.62
C MET A 316 -12.46 20.62 -8.69
N GLN A 317 -12.98 20.69 -9.92
CA GLN A 317 -12.52 19.85 -11.02
C GLN A 317 -11.04 20.12 -11.37
N GLN A 318 -10.65 21.40 -11.42
CA GLN A 318 -9.26 21.78 -11.66
C GLN A 318 -8.33 21.26 -10.54
N SER A 319 -8.75 21.36 -9.28
CA SER A 319 -7.98 20.82 -8.15
C SER A 319 -7.83 19.30 -8.23
N LEU A 320 -8.89 18.56 -8.57
CA LEU A 320 -8.85 17.11 -8.74
C LEU A 320 -7.94 16.68 -9.91
N ALA A 321 -8.00 17.40 -11.04
CA ALA A 321 -7.12 17.16 -12.18
C ALA A 321 -5.64 17.44 -11.81
N TYR A 322 -5.39 18.48 -11.01
CA TYR A 322 -4.07 18.76 -10.46
C TYR A 322 -3.58 17.63 -9.55
N TYR A 323 -4.39 17.18 -8.59
CA TYR A 323 -4.03 16.08 -7.69
C TYR A 323 -3.79 14.76 -8.45
N GLU A 324 -4.59 14.46 -9.47
CA GLU A 324 -4.37 13.28 -10.32
C GLU A 324 -3.02 13.36 -11.04
N ARG A 325 -2.67 14.54 -11.57
CA ARG A 325 -1.39 14.78 -12.25
C ARG A 325 -0.21 14.61 -11.28
N VAL A 326 -0.29 15.20 -10.10
CA VAL A 326 0.76 15.05 -9.05
C VAL A 326 0.93 13.57 -8.71
N LEU A 327 -0.17 12.87 -8.43
CA LEU A 327 -0.13 11.46 -8.07
C LEU A 327 0.42 10.57 -9.21
N SER A 328 0.08 10.88 -10.46
CA SER A 328 0.59 10.19 -11.64
C SER A 328 2.11 10.33 -11.80
N HIS A 329 2.66 11.50 -11.47
CA HIS A 329 4.10 11.76 -11.49
C HIS A 329 4.83 11.12 -10.30
N SER A 330 4.24 11.22 -9.11
CA SER A 330 4.83 10.77 -7.85
C SER A 330 4.95 9.23 -7.76
N HIS A 331 4.06 8.47 -8.43
CA HIS A 331 4.03 7.01 -8.33
C HIS A 331 5.29 6.34 -8.93
N PRO A 332 5.67 6.61 -10.19
CA PRO A 332 6.91 6.09 -10.75
C PRO A 332 8.15 6.65 -10.04
N ALA A 333 8.12 7.90 -9.57
CA ALA A 333 9.21 8.49 -8.79
C ALA A 333 9.47 7.69 -7.50
N TYR A 334 8.41 7.35 -6.75
CA TYR A 334 8.53 6.53 -5.55
C TYR A 334 9.06 5.12 -5.85
N ILE A 335 8.58 4.47 -6.91
CA ILE A 335 9.08 3.16 -7.34
C ILE A 335 10.58 3.22 -7.68
N SER A 336 11.03 4.28 -8.34
CA SER A 336 12.44 4.48 -8.65
C SER A 336 13.30 4.57 -7.38
N ILE A 337 12.86 5.37 -6.40
CA ILE A 337 13.51 5.49 -5.08
C ILE A 337 13.54 4.12 -4.38
N LEU A 338 12.44 3.36 -4.43
CA LEU A 338 12.38 2.02 -3.87
C LEU A 338 13.40 1.07 -4.51
N ASN A 339 13.50 1.08 -5.83
CA ASN A 339 14.45 0.26 -6.58
C ASN A 339 15.89 0.59 -6.20
N VAL A 340 16.25 1.88 -6.16
CA VAL A 340 17.58 2.34 -5.72
C VAL A 340 17.87 1.88 -4.30
N SER A 341 16.91 2.06 -3.37
CA SER A 341 17.10 1.63 -1.98
C SER A 341 17.17 0.11 -1.81
N SER A 342 16.52 -0.65 -2.71
CA SER A 342 16.58 -2.12 -2.74
C SER A 342 17.94 -2.59 -3.23
N VAL A 343 18.47 -1.96 -4.29
CA VAL A 343 19.83 -2.21 -4.79
C VAL A 343 20.86 -1.89 -3.70
N GLN A 344 20.73 -0.75 -3.02
CA GLN A 344 21.62 -0.39 -1.90
C GLN A 344 21.50 -1.35 -0.71
N ALA A 345 20.33 -1.94 -0.46
CA ALA A 345 20.19 -2.96 0.59
C ALA A 345 20.78 -4.32 0.18
N LYS A 346 20.88 -4.61 -1.12
CA LYS A 346 21.50 -5.83 -1.66
C LYS A 346 23.02 -5.80 -1.57
N THR A 347 23.66 -4.64 -1.69
CA THR A 347 25.13 -4.54 -1.61
C THR A 347 25.69 -5.12 -0.30
N GLY A 348 24.97 -4.96 0.82
CA GLY A 348 25.36 -5.57 2.10
C GLY A 348 25.17 -7.09 2.16
N THR A 349 24.15 -7.64 1.48
CA THR A 349 24.02 -9.10 1.33
C THR A 349 25.09 -9.66 0.40
N ASP A 350 25.46 -8.91 -0.63
CA ASP A 350 26.51 -9.32 -1.57
C ASP A 350 27.86 -9.41 -0.87
N GLU A 351 28.15 -8.49 0.07
CA GLU A 351 29.33 -8.57 0.93
C GLU A 351 29.32 -9.83 1.82
N ALA A 352 28.19 -10.15 2.44
CA ALA A 352 28.07 -11.37 3.24
C ALA A 352 28.23 -12.64 2.39
N ILE A 353 27.64 -12.67 1.19
CA ILE A 353 27.77 -13.79 0.24
C ILE A 353 29.23 -13.93 -0.21
N PHE A 354 29.93 -12.82 -0.43
CA PHE A 354 31.36 -12.81 -0.78
C PHE A 354 32.21 -13.46 0.33
N TRP A 355 32.00 -13.09 1.59
CA TRP A 355 32.72 -13.70 2.71
C TRP A 355 32.38 -15.18 2.89
N LEU A 356 31.10 -15.55 2.81
CA LEU A 356 30.65 -16.94 2.91
C LEU A 356 31.27 -17.83 1.82
N SER A 357 31.25 -17.35 0.58
CA SER A 357 31.82 -18.06 -0.57
C SER A 357 33.33 -18.23 -0.40
N THR A 358 34.03 -17.18 0.06
CA THR A 358 35.49 -17.23 0.30
C THR A 358 35.85 -18.28 1.35
N ILE A 359 35.12 -18.35 2.46
CA ILE A 359 35.34 -19.35 3.52
C ILE A 359 35.03 -20.76 3.00
N SER A 360 33.95 -20.93 2.23
CA SER A 360 33.59 -22.23 1.68
C SER A 360 34.67 -22.78 0.75
N ILE A 361 35.20 -21.96 -0.16
CA ILE A 361 36.28 -22.35 -1.08
C ILE A 361 37.54 -22.73 -0.29
N ALA A 362 37.92 -21.93 0.71
CA ALA A 362 39.08 -22.22 1.55
C ALA A 362 38.94 -23.56 2.29
N THR A 363 37.74 -23.84 2.80
CA THR A 363 37.43 -25.10 3.51
C THR A 363 37.52 -26.29 2.56
N TYR A 364 36.96 -26.20 1.35
CA TYR A 364 37.04 -27.29 0.36
C TYR A 364 38.46 -27.57 -0.09
N CYS A 365 39.30 -26.54 -0.28
CA CYS A 365 40.71 -26.73 -0.64
C CYS A 365 41.52 -27.43 0.46
N MET A 366 41.21 -27.18 1.74
CA MET A 366 41.85 -27.89 2.86
C MET A 366 41.30 -29.30 3.05
N LEU A 367 40.02 -29.53 2.71
CA LEU A 367 39.38 -30.84 2.88
C LEU A 367 39.96 -31.92 1.96
N ILE A 368 40.39 -31.57 0.75
CA ILE A 368 40.94 -32.52 -0.24
C ILE A 368 42.18 -33.29 0.28
N PRO A 369 43.27 -32.62 0.71
CA PRO A 369 44.45 -33.33 1.23
C PRO A 369 44.14 -34.11 2.50
N VAL A 370 43.35 -33.54 3.42
CA VAL A 370 42.95 -34.23 4.66
C VAL A 370 42.16 -35.50 4.34
N SER A 371 41.24 -35.45 3.38
CA SER A 371 40.42 -36.61 2.99
C SER A 371 41.26 -37.72 2.33
N LEU A 372 42.21 -37.35 1.46
CA LEU A 372 43.07 -38.31 0.76
C LEU A 372 43.97 -39.10 1.73
N PHE A 373 44.47 -38.45 2.78
CA PHE A 373 45.32 -39.08 3.81
C PHE A 373 44.53 -39.63 5.02
N SER A 374 43.21 -39.41 5.06
CA SER A 374 42.28 -39.99 6.05
C SER A 374 41.78 -41.39 5.66
N MET A 375 41.94 -41.78 4.39
CA MET A 375 41.74 -43.16 3.96
C MET A 375 42.84 -44.06 4.53
N ASN A 376 42.50 -45.31 4.86
CA ASN A 376 43.44 -46.31 5.39
C ASN A 376 44.44 -46.81 4.32
N VAL A 377 45.17 -45.89 3.72
CA VAL A 377 46.21 -46.13 2.71
C VAL A 377 47.53 -46.33 3.45
N HIS A 378 48.29 -47.35 3.05
CA HIS A 378 49.54 -47.71 3.71
C HIS A 378 50.63 -46.67 3.42
N ILE A 379 50.84 -45.76 4.36
CA ILE A 379 51.86 -44.69 4.24
C ILE A 379 53.26 -45.32 4.37
N PRO A 380 54.17 -45.12 3.40
CA PRO A 380 55.51 -45.69 3.45
C PRO A 380 56.31 -45.11 4.62
N GLY A 381 56.72 -45.95 5.57
CA GLY A 381 57.52 -45.57 6.74
C GLY A 381 56.76 -45.55 8.09
N ASN A 382 55.45 -45.80 8.10
CA ASN A 382 54.67 -45.96 9.33
C ASN A 382 54.65 -47.43 9.80
N ARG A 383 55.73 -47.92 10.39
CA ARG A 383 55.80 -49.29 10.94
C ARG A 383 55.26 -49.31 12.37
N ARG A 384 54.13 -50.00 12.60
CA ARG A 384 53.72 -50.39 13.97
C ARG A 384 54.72 -51.45 14.46
N PRO A 385 55.26 -51.34 15.69
CA PRO A 385 56.16 -52.35 16.23
C PRO A 385 55.46 -53.70 16.23
N ARG A 386 56.03 -54.70 15.54
CA ARG A 386 55.52 -56.08 15.59
C ARG A 386 56.21 -56.79 16.76
N PRO A 387 55.55 -57.75 17.44
CA PRO A 387 56.14 -58.48 18.57
C PRO A 387 57.42 -59.26 18.23
N THR A 388 57.72 -59.44 16.95
CA THR A 388 58.85 -60.19 16.41
C THR A 388 60.07 -59.33 16.07
N ASP A 389 60.04 -58.02 16.35
CA ASP A 389 61.14 -57.10 16.01
C ASP A 389 62.18 -57.02 17.17
N PRO A 390 63.49 -56.93 16.87
CA PRO A 390 64.56 -56.87 17.89
C PRO A 390 64.48 -55.59 18.76
N PRO A 391 64.86 -55.66 20.05
CA PRO A 391 64.76 -54.53 20.96
C PRO A 391 65.67 -53.37 20.48
N GLY A 392 65.06 -52.22 20.18
CA GLY A 392 65.76 -51.02 19.70
C GLY A 392 65.43 -50.60 18.26
N THR A 393 64.52 -51.28 17.55
CA THR A 393 64.10 -50.82 16.21
C THR A 393 63.48 -49.41 16.26
N PRO A 394 63.95 -48.47 15.43
CA PRO A 394 63.44 -47.09 15.45
C PRO A 394 61.96 -47.09 15.06
N ILE A 395 61.13 -46.54 15.95
CA ILE A 395 59.70 -46.30 15.72
C ILE A 395 59.56 -45.51 14.42
N GLY A 396 58.68 -45.96 13.51
CA GLY A 396 58.46 -45.33 12.22
C GLY A 396 58.25 -43.82 12.36
N ARG A 397 59.15 -43.02 11.80
CA ARG A 397 59.11 -41.56 11.94
C ARG A 397 57.87 -41.04 11.22
N PHE A 398 56.99 -40.32 11.93
CA PHE A 398 55.76 -39.72 11.39
C PHE A 398 56.00 -38.53 10.44
N HIS A 399 57.11 -38.53 9.69
CA HIS A 399 57.50 -37.45 8.77
C HIS A 399 56.42 -37.15 7.72
N TRP A 400 55.68 -38.18 7.29
CA TRP A 400 54.56 -38.01 6.36
C TRP A 400 53.38 -37.24 6.96
N PHE A 401 53.08 -37.44 8.24
CA PHE A 401 52.04 -36.67 8.93
C PHE A 401 52.44 -35.19 9.04
N GLY A 402 53.71 -34.93 9.37
CA GLY A 402 54.27 -33.58 9.35
C GLY A 402 54.27 -32.95 7.95
N ALA A 403 54.58 -33.73 6.92
CA ALA A 403 54.57 -33.27 5.53
C ALA A 403 53.17 -32.86 5.06
N VAL A 404 52.13 -33.63 5.42
CA VAL A 404 50.73 -33.27 5.11
C VAL A 404 50.32 -31.97 5.78
N PHE A 405 50.68 -31.77 7.05
CA PHE A 405 50.40 -30.52 7.77
C PHE A 405 51.10 -29.31 7.15
N VAL A 406 52.35 -29.49 6.69
CA VAL A 406 53.10 -28.44 5.98
C VAL A 406 52.44 -28.13 4.63
N VAL A 407 52.01 -29.14 3.88
CA VAL A 407 51.27 -28.94 2.61
C VAL A 407 49.96 -28.21 2.84
N GLU A 408 49.20 -28.58 3.88
CA GLU A 408 47.95 -27.92 4.26
C GLU A 408 48.18 -26.45 4.67
N ALA A 409 49.22 -26.17 5.46
CA ALA A 409 49.61 -24.82 5.81
C ALA A 409 50.02 -24.00 4.57
N CYS A 410 50.78 -24.59 3.64
CA CYS A 410 51.17 -23.95 2.38
C CYS A 410 49.96 -23.62 1.50
N VAL A 411 48.98 -24.53 1.39
CA VAL A 411 47.72 -24.29 0.64
C VAL A 411 46.92 -23.15 1.29
N GLY A 412 46.80 -23.13 2.62
CA GLY A 412 46.13 -22.06 3.35
C GLY A 412 46.80 -20.70 3.15
N VAL A 413 48.13 -20.63 3.24
CA VAL A 413 48.90 -19.40 2.99
C VAL A 413 48.77 -18.97 1.53
N GLY A 414 48.82 -19.91 0.58
CA GLY A 414 48.64 -19.64 -0.84
C GLY A 414 47.29 -19.00 -1.15
N LEU A 415 46.20 -19.54 -0.59
CA LEU A 415 44.85 -18.98 -0.74
C LEU A 415 44.74 -17.59 -0.11
N ALA A 416 45.31 -17.39 1.09
CA ALA A 416 45.30 -16.08 1.74
C ALA A 416 46.06 -15.01 0.91
N LEU A 417 47.19 -15.39 0.31
CA LEU A 417 47.94 -14.52 -0.59
C LEU A 417 47.17 -14.23 -1.88
N LEU A 418 46.48 -15.22 -2.43
CA LEU A 418 45.65 -15.07 -3.63
C LEU A 418 44.48 -14.11 -3.36
N ILE A 419 43.77 -14.28 -2.24
CA ILE A 419 42.70 -13.37 -1.79
C ILE A 419 43.25 -11.96 -1.60
N ARG A 420 44.40 -11.82 -0.94
CA ARG A 420 45.07 -10.53 -0.74
C ARG A 420 45.46 -9.88 -2.07
N TRP A 421 45.96 -10.67 -3.02
CA TRP A 421 46.32 -10.21 -4.34
C TRP A 421 45.10 -9.73 -5.13
N TRP A 422 44.00 -10.49 -5.12
CA TRP A 422 42.72 -10.08 -5.73
C TRP A 422 42.16 -8.80 -5.12
N TRP A 423 42.26 -8.63 -3.81
CA TRP A 423 41.83 -7.41 -3.14
C TRP A 423 42.64 -6.18 -3.56
N ILE A 424 43.96 -6.32 -3.70
CA ILE A 424 44.84 -5.25 -4.20
C ILE A 424 44.49 -4.91 -5.66
N LEU A 425 44.26 -5.93 -6.48
CA LEU A 425 43.89 -5.75 -7.89
C LEU A 425 42.53 -5.04 -8.03
N ALA A 426 41.55 -5.43 -7.21
CA ALA A 426 40.23 -4.81 -7.17
C ALA A 426 40.32 -3.33 -6.77
N LYS A 427 41.11 -3.00 -5.73
CA LYS A 427 41.35 -1.60 -5.32
C LYS A 427 41.99 -0.75 -6.43
N ARG A 428 42.95 -1.31 -7.18
CA ARG A 428 43.58 -0.61 -8.31
C ARG A 428 42.60 -0.33 -9.44
N LYS A 429 41.67 -1.25 -9.74
CA LYS A 429 40.63 -1.05 -10.76
C LYS A 429 39.61 0.01 -10.33
N TYR A 430 39.11 -0.04 -9.10
CA TYR A 430 38.16 0.94 -8.56
C TYR A 430 38.74 2.36 -8.41
N GLY A 431 40.04 2.48 -8.11
CA GLY A 431 40.71 3.79 -8.05
C GLY A 431 40.84 4.48 -9.42
N ARG A 432 40.87 3.70 -10.51
CA ARG A 432 41.01 4.23 -11.88
C ARG A 432 39.68 4.72 -12.46
N THR A 433 38.54 4.17 -12.04
CA THR A 433 37.20 4.58 -12.49
C THR A 433 36.63 5.80 -11.75
N ARG A 434 37.31 6.29 -10.71
CA ARG A 434 36.89 7.48 -9.94
C ARG A 434 37.61 8.78 -10.39
N ASN A 435 38.65 8.64 -11.22
CA ASN A 435 39.44 9.74 -11.78
C ASN A 435 39.19 9.96 -13.29
N LEU A 436 38.15 9.33 -13.82
CA LEU A 436 37.49 9.57 -15.12
C LEU A 436 36.06 10.01 -14.79
#